data_AF-A0A6I0MMD3-F1
#
_entry.id   AF-A0A6I0MMD3-F1
#
_cell.length_a   1.000
_cell.length_b   1.000
_cell.length_c   1.000
_cell.angle_alpha   90.00
_cell.angle_beta   90.00
_cell.angle_gamma   90.00
#
_symmetry.space_group_name_H-M   'P 1'
#
loop_
_entity.id
_entity.type
_entity.pdbx_description
1 polymer ?
#
loop_
_entity_poly.entity_id
_entity_poly.type
_entity_poly.pdbx_seq_one_letter_code
_entity_poly.pdbx_strand_id
1 'polypeptide(L)'
;MNKEMSLDVALDIIGTLRMMKIDELSKETDPIKIEILEKEFNVLTIEERIAQGLEQFEGWKDVRLSVMDKIQNYYAPKLKAYYAAQ
;
A
#
# COMPACT_ATOMS: atom_id res chain seq x y z
N MET A 1 14.32 -16.83 7.88
CA MET A 1 14.43 -15.35 7.91
C MET A 1 14.05 -14.88 6.52
N ASN A 2 12.86 -14.29 6.35
CA ASN A 2 12.61 -13.55 5.11
C ASN A 2 13.64 -12.42 5.08
N LYS A 3 14.29 -12.22 3.93
CA LYS A 3 15.20 -11.09 3.72
C LYS A 3 14.42 -9.80 4.03
N GLU A 4 15.02 -8.90 4.81
CA GLU A 4 14.42 -7.58 5.03
C GLU A 4 14.23 -6.89 3.68
N MET A 5 12.99 -6.45 3.40
CA MET A 5 12.65 -5.71 2.20
C MET A 5 13.32 -4.33 2.25
N SER A 6 13.93 -3.90 1.13
CA SER A 6 14.47 -2.55 1.03
C SER A 6 13.35 -1.52 0.96
N LEU A 7 13.62 -0.30 1.40
CA LEU A 7 12.67 0.81 1.30
C LEU A 7 12.20 1.01 -0.14
N ASP A 8 13.12 1.03 -1.11
CA ASP A 8 12.77 1.26 -2.52
C ASP A 8 11.77 0.23 -3.03
N VAL A 9 12.00 -1.06 -2.74
CA VAL A 9 11.07 -2.14 -3.15
C VAL A 9 9.72 -1.99 -2.46
N ALA A 10 9.70 -1.61 -1.17
CA ALA A 10 8.45 -1.38 -0.46
C ALA A 10 7.64 -0.22 -1.07
N LEU A 11 8.33 0.87 -1.45
CA LEU A 11 7.73 2.02 -2.11
C LEU A 11 7.21 1.69 -3.50
N ASP A 12 7.93 0.87 -4.28
CA ASP A 12 7.45 0.40 -5.59
C ASP A 12 6.18 -0.43 -5.47
N ILE A 13 6.11 -1.33 -4.47
CA ILE A 13 4.92 -2.18 -4.24
C ILE A 13 3.71 -1.32 -3.87
N ILE A 14 3.84 -0.44 -2.87
CA ILE A 14 2.71 0.36 -2.40
C ILE A 14 2.31 1.41 -3.46
N GLY A 15 3.28 1.99 -4.17
CA GLY A 15 3.04 2.89 -5.30
C GLY A 15 2.26 2.21 -6.43
N THR A 16 2.61 0.96 -6.77
CA THR A 16 1.87 0.17 -7.76
C THR A 16 0.42 -0.06 -7.33
N LEU A 17 0.19 -0.44 -6.07
CA LEU A 17 -1.18 -0.64 -5.55
C LEU A 17 -2.01 0.65 -5.57
N ARG A 18 -1.40 1.80 -5.28
CA ARG A 18 -2.06 3.10 -5.37
C ARG A 18 -2.48 3.40 -6.81
N MET A 19 -1.60 3.16 -7.78
CA MET A 19 -1.93 3.34 -9.20
C MET A 19 -3.07 2.43 -9.65
N MET A 20 -3.07 1.16 -9.23
CA MET A 20 -4.18 0.24 -9.49
C MET A 20 -5.50 0.75 -8.90
N LYS A 21 -5.48 1.30 -7.68
CA LYS A 21 -6.68 1.88 -7.06
C LYS A 21 -7.19 3.12 -7.77
N ILE A 22 -6.29 3.97 -8.30
CA ILE A 22 -6.66 5.11 -9.14
C ILE A 22 -7.35 4.62 -10.42
N ASP A 23 -6.80 3.59 -11.06
CA ASP A 23 -7.41 3.00 -12.25
C ASP A 23 -8.79 2.39 -11.97
N GLU A 24 -8.96 1.72 -10.83
CA GLU A 24 -10.26 1.20 -10.37
C GLU A 24 -11.27 2.34 -10.13
N LEU A 25 -10.87 3.38 -9.37
CA LEU A 25 -11.68 4.57 -9.11
C LEU A 25 -12.12 5.26 -10.40
N SER A 26 -11.23 5.37 -11.39
CA SER A 26 -11.52 6.03 -12.67
C SER A 26 -12.61 5.34 -13.50
N LYS A 27 -12.89 4.06 -13.21
CA LYS A 27 -13.83 3.21 -13.95
C LYS A 27 -15.12 2.93 -13.18
N GLU A 28 -15.14 3.19 -11.86
CA GLU A 28 -16.29 2.90 -11.01
C GLU A 28 -17.32 4.03 -11.07
N THR A 29 -18.60 3.65 -11.01
CA THR A 29 -19.75 4.57 -11.07
C THR A 29 -20.70 4.39 -9.89
N ASP A 30 -20.62 3.26 -9.19
CA ASP A 30 -21.39 2.99 -7.99
C ASP A 30 -20.84 3.83 -6.83
N PRO A 31 -21.62 4.79 -6.29
CA PRO A 31 -21.15 5.70 -5.25
C PRO A 31 -20.71 4.99 -3.97
N ILE A 32 -21.31 3.84 -3.63
CA ILE A 32 -20.92 3.08 -2.44
C ILE A 32 -19.55 2.46 -2.65
N LYS A 33 -19.29 1.91 -3.85
CA LYS A 33 -17.98 1.33 -4.17
C LYS A 33 -16.90 2.39 -4.30
N ILE A 34 -17.22 3.55 -4.85
CA ILE A 34 -16.30 4.70 -4.89
C ILE A 34 -15.84 5.06 -3.48
N GLU A 35 -16.76 5.21 -2.52
CA GLU A 35 -16.40 5.54 -1.13
C GLU A 35 -15.48 4.49 -0.51
N ILE A 36 -15.71 3.21 -0.80
CA ILE A 36 -14.86 2.10 -0.33
C ILE A 36 -13.47 2.20 -0.96
N LEU A 37 -13.39 2.39 -2.28
CA LEU A 37 -12.12 2.49 -3.00
C LEU A 37 -11.31 3.72 -2.59
N GLU A 38 -11.97 4.86 -2.32
CA GLU A 38 -11.32 6.07 -1.79
C GLU A 38 -10.73 5.81 -0.40
N LYS A 39 -11.44 5.10 0.49
CA LYS A 39 -10.89 4.71 1.80
C LYS A 39 -9.67 3.82 1.65
N GLU A 40 -9.72 2.83 0.76
CA GLU A 40 -8.57 1.96 0.49
C GLU A 40 -7.37 2.74 -0.08
N PHE A 41 -7.61 3.63 -1.04
CA PHE A 41 -6.58 4.50 -1.62
C PHE A 41 -5.95 5.43 -0.57
N ASN A 42 -6.76 5.99 0.32
CA ASN A 42 -6.28 6.85 1.41
C ASN A 42 -5.39 6.09 2.39
N VAL A 43 -5.77 4.85 2.75
CA VAL A 43 -4.93 3.98 3.59
C VAL A 43 -3.57 3.73 2.93
N LEU A 44 -3.54 3.36 1.65
CA LEU A 44 -2.28 3.14 0.93
C LEU A 44 -1.42 4.40 0.87
N THR A 45 -2.05 5.57 0.70
CA THR A 45 -1.34 6.86 0.66
C THR A 45 -0.73 7.21 2.01
N ILE A 46 -1.45 6.97 3.11
CA ILE A 46 -0.92 7.19 4.47
C ILE A 46 0.23 6.23 4.76
N GLU A 47 0.06 4.95 4.43
CA GLU A 47 1.09 3.93 4.66
C GLU A 47 2.36 4.22 3.84
N GLU A 48 2.24 4.70 2.60
CA GLU A 48 3.40 5.13 1.80
C GLU A 48 4.16 6.27 2.49
N ARG A 49 3.46 7.30 2.99
CA ARG A 49 4.07 8.42 3.72
C ARG A 49 4.77 7.97 5.00
N ILE A 50 4.18 7.02 5.73
CA ILE A 50 4.79 6.41 6.92
C ILE A 50 6.06 5.63 6.54
N ALA A 51 6.02 4.83 5.47
CA ALA A 51 7.18 4.08 4.97
C ALA A 51 8.33 5.03 4.56
N GLN A 52 8.01 6.16 3.95
CA GLN A 52 8.95 7.23 3.61
C GLN A 52 9.51 7.99 4.83
N GLY A 53 8.89 7.85 6.01
CA GLY A 53 9.28 8.58 7.22
C GLY A 53 8.81 10.05 7.22
N LEU A 54 7.79 10.37 6.43
CA LEU A 54 7.20 11.71 6.37
C LEU A 54 6.25 11.99 7.54
N GLU A 55 5.75 10.96 8.21
CA GLU A 55 4.91 11.07 9.40
C GLU A 55 5.73 10.79 10.66
N GLN A 56 5.88 11.80 11.53
CA GLN A 56 6.70 11.73 12.75
C GLN A 56 5.89 12.13 13.97
N PHE A 57 5.40 11.12 14.69
CA PHE A 57 4.67 11.22 15.96
C PHE A 57 5.26 10.24 16.98
N GLU A 58 4.89 10.32 18.25
CA GLU A 58 5.40 9.37 19.26
C GLU A 58 5.10 7.91 18.85
N GLY A 59 6.12 7.06 18.79
CA GLY A 59 5.99 5.67 18.32
C GLY A 59 6.02 5.47 16.80
N TRP A 60 6.29 6.51 15.99
CA TRP A 60 6.28 6.41 14.52
C TRP A 60 7.23 5.34 13.95
N LYS A 61 8.34 5.04 14.64
CA LYS A 61 9.31 4.03 14.19
C LYS A 61 8.71 2.62 14.21
N ASP A 62 7.94 2.30 15.25
CA ASP A 62 7.29 0.99 15.38
C ASP A 62 6.13 0.87 14.38
N VAL A 63 5.38 1.96 14.18
CA VAL A 63 4.34 2.02 13.14
C VAL A 63 4.96 1.85 11.75
N ARG A 64 6.11 2.49 11.49
CA ARG A 64 6.83 2.32 10.22
C ARG A 64 7.30 0.89 10.01
N LEU A 65 7.82 0.22 11.05
CA LEU A 65 8.19 -1.20 10.96
C LEU A 65 6.97 -2.07 10.65
N SER A 66 5.83 -1.82 11.30
CA SER A 66 4.56 -2.52 11.04
C SER A 66 4.07 -2.31 9.60
N VAL A 67 4.16 -1.09 9.08
CA VAL A 67 3.81 -0.80 7.68
C VAL A 67 4.75 -1.52 6.71
N MET A 68 6.06 -1.51 6.96
CA MET A 68 7.02 -2.26 6.12
C MET A 68 6.75 -3.76 6.14
N ASP A 69 6.42 -4.33 7.31
CA ASP A 69 6.03 -5.73 7.44
C ASP A 69 4.75 -6.06 6.66
N LYS A 70 3.73 -5.18 6.75
CA LYS A 70 2.50 -5.31 5.98
C LYS A 70 2.76 -5.24 4.47
N ILE A 71 3.62 -4.33 4.00
CA ILE A 71 4.00 -4.25 2.59
C ILE A 71 4.62 -5.57 2.14
N GLN A 72 5.55 -6.11 2.93
CA GLN A 72 6.25 -7.34 2.62
C GLN A 72 5.36 -8.59 2.65
N ASN A 73 4.56 -8.75 3.69
CA ASN A 73 3.87 -10.01 3.98
C ASN A 73 2.41 -10.03 3.54
N TYR A 74 1.79 -8.88 3.31
CA TYR A 74 0.39 -8.79 2.89
C TYR A 74 0.23 -8.22 1.48
N TYR A 75 0.87 -7.10 1.17
CA TYR A 75 0.70 -6.45 -0.14
C TYR A 75 1.50 -7.11 -1.25
N ALA A 76 2.78 -7.43 -1.04
CA ALA A 76 3.61 -8.05 -2.06
C ALA A 76 3.04 -9.39 -2.58
N PRO A 77 2.54 -10.32 -1.73
CA PRO A 77 1.93 -11.56 -2.22
C PRO A 77 0.66 -11.33 -3.03
N LYS A 78 -0.17 -10.36 -2.65
CA LYS A 78 -1.40 -10.01 -3.38
C LYS A 78 -1.09 -9.44 -4.76
N LEU A 79 -0.12 -8.53 -4.85
CA LEU A 79 0.33 -7.96 -6.12
C LEU A 79 0.91 -9.05 -7.03
N LYS A 80 1.72 -9.96 -6.47
CA LYS A 80 2.24 -11.13 -7.20
C LYS A 80 1.11 -12.02 -7.72
N ALA A 81 0.08 -12.29 -6.91
CA ALA A 81 -1.06 -13.10 -7.31
C ALA A 81 -1.88 -12.44 -8.43
N TYR A 82 -2.05 -11.11 -8.37
CA TYR A 82 -2.71 -10.34 -9.44
C TYR A 82 -2.02 -10.52 -10.79
N TYR A 83 -0.69 -10.33 -10.85
CA TYR A 83 0.06 -10.50 -12.10
C TYR A 83 0.17 -11.95 -12.56
N ALA A 84 0.10 -12.92 -11.64
CA ALA A 84 0.08 -14.34 -12.00
C ALA A 84 -1.27 -14.83 -12.56
N ALA A 85 -2.34 -14.06 -12.37
CA ALA A 85 -3.68 -14.37 -12.86
C ALA A 85 -4.00 -13.73 -14.24
N GLN A 86 -3.06 -12.95 -14.79
CA GLN A 86 -3.13 -12.38 -16.14
C GLN A 86 -2.50 -13.31 -17.16
#